data_AF-A0A7Y9L992-F1
#
_entry.id   AF-A0A7Y9L992-F1
#
_cell.length_a   1.000
_cell.length_b   1.000
_cell.length_c   1.000
_cell.angle_alpha   90.00
_cell.angle_beta   90.00
_cell.angle_gamma   90.00
#
_symmetry.space_group_name_H-M   'P 1'
#
loop_
_entity.id
_entity.type
_entity.pdbx_description
1 polymer ?
#
loop_
_entity_poly.entity_id
_entity_poly.type
_entity_poly.pdbx_seq_one_letter_code
_entity_poly.pdbx_strand_id
1 'polypeptide(L)'
;MKIFNFLVVSALSCAVTSQVAFAQTAPSLGASQSFAVLAYSTVTNTGNTVVTGDIGVSPGSAITGFNMPGVYTGTFYSGAPTLAGNAQTAAQAAYTNIATQTTTTDLTGQDLGGMTLKPGVYNFSSSAGLTGTLTLDDSADPNGVFIFKMGSTITTASYSKVVMKSGGKGPNVYWQVGSSATVGTYTTFVGNIIATASITMTTGATTTGRLFALNGAVTMDDNTAYASVSQITDTDGDGVADNLDDYPNDPKKAYNNYSSTSGSTVAFEDQWPKIGDFDMNDLIMAYKYNVVTNAQNVVVQVIGYYTLRATGGTLGSAFGVEFPIPSSSVDSLTGGTLEAGQTHAVVMVFANMRDETQNWNTIPGITPSAPLNYTVKFNVVNGPTLSAFGTEYNPFIYNMVGGSREEVHLPGQLPTDLADKTLFGTGDDNTNVAAGTYYVTKTGLPYALSVPGSGFIYPIEGTDITKVYLHFADWAQSGGSLFTDWYSNTAVGYRNVSLLFIQ
;
A
#
# COMPACT_ATOMS: atom_id res chain seq x y z
N MET A 1 26.08 36.01 -46.90
CA MET A 1 25.09 35.95 -45.82
C MET A 1 24.92 34.49 -45.41
N LYS A 2 25.68 34.02 -44.41
CA LYS A 2 25.59 32.66 -43.86
C LYS A 2 25.24 32.83 -42.38
N ILE A 3 24.03 32.44 -42.00
CA ILE A 3 23.54 32.48 -40.63
C ILE A 3 23.88 31.12 -40.02
N PHE A 4 24.75 31.10 -39.01
CA PHE A 4 24.96 29.94 -38.13
C PHE A 4 24.00 30.07 -36.94
N ASN A 5 23.01 29.19 -36.85
CA ASN A 5 22.20 29.03 -35.64
C ASN A 5 23.01 28.23 -34.62
N PHE A 6 23.34 28.85 -33.49
CA PHE A 6 23.82 28.16 -32.30
C PHE A 6 22.61 27.54 -31.58
N LEU A 7 22.57 26.21 -31.50
CA LEU A 7 21.64 25.49 -30.64
C LEU A 7 22.23 25.44 -29.23
N VAL A 8 21.63 26.16 -28.27
CA VAL A 8 21.97 26.04 -26.84
C VAL A 8 21.16 24.87 -26.28
N VAL A 9 21.85 23.77 -25.97
CA VAL A 9 21.25 22.63 -25.24
C VAL A 9 21.39 22.93 -23.75
N SER A 10 20.29 23.34 -23.12
CA SER A 10 20.21 23.47 -21.67
C SER A 10 20.07 22.07 -21.05
N ALA A 11 21.18 21.52 -20.53
CA ALA A 11 21.15 20.29 -19.75
C ALA A 11 20.47 20.57 -18.40
N LEU A 12 19.24 20.09 -18.24
CA LEU A 12 18.53 20.11 -16.96
C LEU A 12 19.14 19.02 -16.07
N SER A 13 20.13 19.39 -15.25
CA SER A 13 20.68 18.49 -14.23
C SER A 13 19.63 18.31 -13.13
N CYS A 14 18.87 17.22 -13.21
CA CYS A 14 18.02 16.78 -12.12
C CYS A 14 18.93 16.37 -10.95
N ALA A 15 19.01 17.23 -9.93
CA ALA A 15 19.67 16.88 -8.69
C ALA A 15 18.82 15.82 -7.99
N VAL A 16 19.16 14.55 -8.22
CA VAL A 16 18.64 13.43 -7.43
C VAL A 16 19.20 13.62 -6.02
N THR A 17 18.42 14.22 -5.14
CA THR A 17 18.71 14.17 -3.71
C THR A 17 18.48 12.74 -3.27
N SER A 18 19.54 11.94 -3.23
CA SER A 18 19.53 10.64 -2.57
C SER A 18 19.20 10.88 -1.09
N GLN A 19 17.95 10.64 -0.70
CA GLN A 19 17.63 10.47 0.71
C GLN A 19 18.35 9.20 1.16
N VAL A 20 19.35 9.38 2.02
CA VAL A 20 20.01 8.26 2.68
C VAL A 20 18.95 7.61 3.57
N ALA A 21 18.48 6.42 3.18
CA ALA A 21 17.67 5.59 4.05
C ALA A 21 18.58 5.14 5.21
N PHE A 22 18.42 5.77 6.37
CA PHE A 22 19.09 5.32 7.58
C PHE A 22 18.36 4.06 8.06
N ALA A 23 19.02 2.90 7.98
CA ALA A 23 18.54 1.67 8.56
C ALA A 23 18.81 1.68 10.08
N GLN A 24 18.08 2.49 10.83
CA GLN A 24 17.98 2.28 12.29
C GLN A 24 17.15 1.03 12.55
N THR A 25 17.67 0.11 13.36
CA THR A 25 17.00 -1.17 13.62
C THR A 25 16.45 -1.13 15.03
N ALA A 26 15.18 -1.50 15.21
CA ALA A 26 14.62 -1.68 16.54
C ALA A 26 15.39 -2.80 17.28
N PRO A 27 16.04 -2.54 18.43
CA PRO A 27 16.72 -3.57 19.19
C PRO A 27 15.71 -4.62 19.69
N SER A 28 16.07 -5.90 19.57
CA SER A 28 15.30 -6.97 20.19
C SER A 28 15.31 -6.82 21.71
N LEU A 29 14.13 -6.91 22.32
CA LEU A 29 13.98 -6.91 23.77
C LEU A 29 14.05 -8.33 24.38
N GLY A 30 14.06 -9.38 23.54
CA GLY A 30 14.13 -10.77 23.99
C GLY A 30 13.20 -11.10 25.15
N ALA A 31 13.71 -11.80 26.16
CA ALA A 31 12.95 -12.18 27.36
C ALA A 31 12.43 -11.00 28.20
N SER A 32 12.94 -9.77 27.99
CA SER A 32 12.44 -8.60 28.70
C SER A 32 11.13 -8.07 28.10
N GLN A 33 10.72 -8.53 26.91
CA GLN A 33 9.59 -7.95 26.18
C GLN A 33 8.27 -7.96 26.96
N SER A 34 8.02 -8.95 27.83
CA SER A 34 6.79 -9.05 28.64
C SER A 34 6.77 -8.14 29.87
N PHE A 35 7.91 -7.58 30.26
CA PHE A 35 8.05 -6.73 31.44
C PHE A 35 7.71 -5.28 31.11
N ALA A 36 6.76 -4.71 31.86
CA ALA A 36 6.53 -3.27 31.88
C ALA A 36 7.59 -2.57 32.76
N VAL A 37 7.95 -3.22 33.86
CA VAL A 37 8.91 -2.70 34.84
C VAL A 37 9.92 -3.79 35.19
N LEU A 38 11.20 -3.48 35.08
CA LEU A 38 12.29 -4.38 35.44
C LEU A 38 13.37 -3.59 36.18
N ALA A 39 13.76 -4.03 37.37
CA ALA A 39 14.81 -3.40 38.15
C ALA A 39 15.88 -4.40 38.59
N TYR A 40 17.08 -3.89 38.88
CA TYR A 40 18.17 -4.72 39.36
C TYR A 40 18.09 -4.95 40.86
N SER A 41 17.92 -3.85 41.61
CA SER A 41 17.93 -3.87 43.08
C SER A 41 16.53 -4.02 43.67
N THR A 42 15.61 -3.11 43.34
CA THR A 42 14.28 -3.01 43.94
C THR A 42 13.28 -2.33 43.01
N VAL A 43 12.01 -2.70 43.11
CA VAL A 43 10.89 -1.88 42.61
C VAL A 43 10.10 -1.37 43.81
N THR A 44 9.86 -0.06 43.88
CA THR A 44 9.11 0.56 44.97
C THR A 44 8.03 1.48 44.43
N ASN A 45 6.81 1.32 44.96
CA ASN A 45 5.67 2.15 44.63
C ASN A 45 5.15 2.92 45.86
N THR A 46 4.71 4.16 45.62
CA THR A 46 3.85 4.95 46.51
C THR A 46 2.54 5.27 45.78
N GLY A 47 1.42 5.32 46.49
CA GLY A 47 0.14 5.68 45.88
C GLY A 47 -0.44 4.63 44.92
N ASN A 48 -1.44 5.06 44.15
CA ASN A 48 -2.33 4.26 43.32
C ASN A 48 -1.77 4.01 41.92
N THR A 49 -0.51 3.55 41.83
CA THR A 49 0.09 3.20 40.54
C THR A 49 -0.64 2.04 39.86
N VAL A 50 -0.82 2.12 38.55
CA VAL A 50 -1.35 1.05 37.68
C VAL A 50 -0.25 0.60 36.72
N VAL A 51 0.08 -0.70 36.73
CA VAL A 51 1.02 -1.31 35.78
C VAL A 51 0.34 -2.37 34.91
N THR A 52 0.35 -2.19 33.60
CA THR A 52 -0.10 -3.21 32.65
C THR A 52 1.11 -3.92 32.05
N GLY A 53 1.41 -5.13 32.54
CA GLY A 53 2.56 -5.97 32.16
C GLY A 53 3.25 -6.58 33.37
N ASP A 54 4.29 -7.39 33.15
CA ASP A 54 5.04 -8.04 34.23
C ASP A 54 5.91 -7.02 34.98
N ILE A 55 6.13 -7.28 36.28
CA ILE A 55 7.07 -6.53 37.13
C ILE A 55 8.17 -7.47 37.62
N GLY A 56 9.42 -7.10 37.39
CA GLY A 56 10.58 -7.93 37.68
C GLY A 56 11.63 -7.24 38.53
N VAL A 57 12.25 -8.01 39.45
CA VAL A 57 13.50 -7.62 40.12
C VAL A 57 14.48 -8.78 40.09
N SER A 58 15.71 -8.52 39.64
CA SER A 58 16.81 -9.49 39.70
C SER A 58 18.16 -8.79 39.61
N PRO A 59 19.18 -9.16 40.42
CA PRO A 59 19.17 -10.25 41.39
C PRO A 59 18.49 -9.89 42.71
N GLY A 60 18.11 -8.63 42.91
CA GLY A 60 17.32 -8.21 44.06
C GLY A 60 15.98 -8.94 44.14
N SER A 61 15.30 -8.80 45.27
CA SER A 61 14.06 -9.54 45.54
C SER A 61 12.90 -8.68 46.05
N ALA A 62 13.12 -7.38 46.28
CA ALA A 62 12.09 -6.52 46.86
C ALA A 62 11.27 -5.79 45.78
N ILE A 63 9.97 -6.12 45.74
CA ILE A 63 8.92 -5.35 45.06
C ILE A 63 7.96 -4.88 46.15
N THR A 64 7.85 -3.57 46.37
CA THR A 64 7.08 -2.99 47.49
C THR A 64 6.07 -1.94 47.01
N GLY A 65 4.98 -1.76 47.78
CA GLY A 65 3.95 -0.75 47.50
C GLY A 65 2.86 -1.16 46.50
N PHE A 66 2.87 -2.41 46.04
CA PHE A 66 1.80 -3.01 45.23
C PHE A 66 0.92 -3.94 46.08
N ASN A 67 -0.32 -4.17 45.64
CA ASN A 67 -1.39 -4.84 46.40
C ASN A 67 -1.87 -4.01 47.60
N MET A 68 -2.36 -2.81 47.27
CA MET A 68 -2.83 -1.70 48.13
C MET A 68 -1.71 -0.68 48.48
N PRO A 69 -1.62 0.49 47.81
CA PRO A 69 -2.58 1.02 46.83
C PRO A 69 -2.29 0.66 45.36
N GLY A 70 -1.08 0.23 45.01
CA GLY A 70 -0.72 -0.08 43.62
C GLY A 70 -1.38 -1.35 43.09
N VAL A 71 -1.71 -1.38 41.79
CA VAL A 71 -2.34 -2.51 41.08
C VAL A 71 -1.58 -2.84 39.79
N TYR A 72 -1.67 -4.10 39.36
CA TYR A 72 -1.03 -4.58 38.14
C TYR A 72 -1.82 -5.72 37.48
N THR A 73 -1.61 -5.94 36.18
CA THR A 73 -2.30 -7.02 35.42
C THR A 73 -1.40 -8.22 35.06
N GLY A 74 -0.07 -8.09 35.16
CA GLY A 74 0.90 -9.14 34.85
C GLY A 74 1.32 -9.99 36.05
N THR A 75 2.51 -10.59 35.98
CA THR A 75 3.08 -11.42 37.05
C THR A 75 4.27 -10.73 37.72
N PHE A 76 4.48 -11.00 39.01
CA PHE A 76 5.69 -10.60 39.72
C PHE A 76 6.76 -11.68 39.62
N TYR A 77 7.96 -11.26 39.22
CA TYR A 77 9.15 -12.10 39.19
C TYR A 77 10.21 -11.47 40.09
N SER A 78 10.65 -12.20 41.12
CA SER A 78 11.56 -11.68 42.14
C SER A 78 12.72 -12.65 42.37
N GLY A 79 13.94 -12.14 42.27
CA GLY A 79 15.18 -12.89 42.46
C GLY A 79 15.70 -13.55 41.17
N ALA A 80 17.01 -13.84 41.20
CA ALA A 80 17.77 -14.34 40.05
C ALA A 80 17.23 -15.61 39.36
N PRO A 81 16.65 -16.62 40.06
CA PRO A 81 16.14 -17.83 39.41
C PRO A 81 14.83 -17.67 38.63
N THR A 82 14.25 -16.47 38.60
CA THR A 82 12.97 -16.20 37.93
C THR A 82 13.18 -15.65 36.52
N LEU A 83 12.09 -15.47 35.76
CA LEU A 83 12.15 -14.84 34.44
C LEU A 83 12.77 -13.43 34.47
N ALA A 84 12.75 -12.74 35.62
CA ALA A 84 13.41 -11.44 35.79
C ALA A 84 14.93 -11.51 35.54
N GLY A 85 15.60 -12.63 35.84
CA GLY A 85 17.03 -12.80 35.56
C GLY A 85 17.35 -12.86 34.06
N ASN A 86 16.54 -13.62 33.31
CA ASN A 86 16.65 -13.69 31.85
C ASN A 86 16.28 -12.34 31.21
N ALA A 87 15.25 -11.68 31.75
CA ALA A 87 14.84 -10.36 31.32
C ALA A 87 15.94 -9.31 31.53
N GLN A 88 16.65 -9.33 32.68
CA GLN A 88 17.78 -8.42 32.92
C GLN A 88 18.91 -8.62 31.91
N THR A 89 19.22 -9.88 31.60
CA THR A 89 20.22 -10.21 30.57
C THR A 89 19.79 -9.69 29.19
N ALA A 90 18.51 -9.86 28.83
CA ALA A 90 17.97 -9.38 27.56
C ALA A 90 17.92 -7.84 27.48
N ALA A 91 17.53 -7.15 28.56
CA ALA A 91 17.54 -5.70 28.64
C ALA A 91 18.96 -5.13 28.51
N GLN A 92 19.95 -5.79 29.13
CA GLN A 92 21.36 -5.43 28.98
C GLN A 92 21.85 -5.63 27.53
N ALA A 93 21.42 -6.69 26.85
CA ALA A 93 21.75 -6.90 25.45
C ALA A 93 21.14 -5.82 24.55
N ALA A 94 19.87 -5.44 24.78
CA ALA A 94 19.21 -4.36 24.06
C ALA A 94 19.94 -3.01 24.26
N TYR A 95 20.34 -2.70 25.50
CA TYR A 95 21.15 -1.50 25.81
C TYR A 95 22.45 -1.47 25.00
N THR A 96 23.19 -2.59 24.98
CA THR A 96 24.45 -2.70 24.24
C THR A 96 24.22 -2.60 22.73
N ASN A 97 23.15 -3.19 22.20
CA ASN A 97 22.79 -3.05 20.79
C ASN A 97 22.54 -1.57 20.44
N ILE A 98 21.71 -0.86 21.21
CA ILE A 98 21.45 0.58 21.01
C ILE A 98 22.75 1.39 21.01
N ALA A 99 23.67 1.10 21.94
CA ALA A 99 24.94 1.80 22.03
C ALA A 99 25.78 1.70 20.74
N THR A 100 25.69 0.57 20.01
CA THR A 100 26.40 0.35 18.75
C THR A 100 25.76 1.03 17.54
N GLN A 101 24.52 1.52 17.64
CA GLN A 101 23.86 2.16 16.51
C GLN A 101 24.51 3.50 16.15
N THR A 102 24.70 3.72 14.86
CA THR A 102 25.34 4.91 14.30
C THR A 102 24.48 6.13 14.55
N THR A 103 25.06 7.15 15.18
CA THR A 103 24.39 8.43 15.44
C THR A 103 24.10 9.15 14.13
N THR A 104 22.84 9.55 13.93
CA THR A 104 22.42 10.40 12.80
C THR A 104 22.49 11.87 13.17
N THR A 105 22.23 12.21 14.44
CA THR A 105 22.15 13.59 14.92
C THR A 105 22.71 13.71 16.33
N ASP A 106 23.60 14.67 16.58
CA ASP A 106 24.06 15.03 17.92
C ASP A 106 23.24 16.22 18.44
N LEU A 107 22.58 16.04 19.57
CA LEU A 107 21.77 17.04 20.27
C LEU A 107 22.36 17.42 21.64
N THR A 108 23.63 17.09 21.90
CA THR A 108 24.33 17.43 23.14
C THR A 108 24.09 18.90 23.53
N GLY A 109 23.63 19.11 24.76
CA GLY A 109 23.41 20.45 25.34
C GLY A 109 22.09 21.12 24.92
N GLN A 110 21.27 20.48 24.08
CA GLN A 110 19.95 21.00 23.72
C GLN A 110 18.84 20.39 24.58
N ASP A 111 17.77 21.15 24.81
CA ASP A 111 16.54 20.65 25.42
C ASP A 111 15.62 20.08 24.32
N LEU A 112 15.00 18.93 24.57
CA LEU A 112 14.11 18.24 23.61
C LEU A 112 12.77 18.96 23.42
N GLY A 113 12.43 19.89 24.31
CA GLY A 113 11.19 20.65 24.30
C GLY A 113 11.02 21.49 23.04
N GLY A 114 9.85 21.37 22.41
CA GLY A 114 9.49 22.08 21.18
C GLY A 114 10.03 21.46 19.89
N MET A 115 10.84 20.41 19.97
CA MET A 115 11.40 19.76 18.79
C MET A 115 10.37 18.85 18.09
N THR A 116 10.48 18.77 16.77
CA THR A 116 9.86 17.73 15.95
C THR A 116 10.95 16.93 15.26
N LEU A 117 11.07 15.65 15.62
CA LEU A 117 12.14 14.76 15.19
C LEU A 117 11.58 13.67 14.29
N LYS A 118 12.29 13.32 13.21
CA LYS A 118 11.97 12.18 12.33
C LYS A 118 12.64 10.89 12.87
N PRO A 119 12.36 9.69 12.32
CA PRO A 119 13.07 8.48 12.70
C PRO A 119 14.59 8.67 12.58
N GLY A 120 15.35 8.13 13.54
CA GLY A 120 16.80 8.33 13.61
C GLY A 120 17.42 8.04 14.98
N VAL A 121 18.74 8.23 15.07
CA VAL A 121 19.56 7.99 16.26
C VAL A 121 20.16 9.31 16.77
N TYR A 122 19.63 9.77 17.90
CA TYR A 122 19.93 11.05 18.53
C TYR A 122 20.89 10.86 19.71
N ASN A 123 22.04 11.50 19.68
CA ASN A 123 23.06 11.41 20.72
C ASN A 123 23.09 12.63 21.63
N PHE A 124 23.36 12.40 22.91
CA PHE A 124 23.82 13.41 23.85
C PHE A 124 25.04 12.84 24.58
N SER A 125 26.20 13.48 24.46
CA SER A 125 27.39 13.08 25.22
C SER A 125 27.24 13.32 26.73
N SER A 126 26.29 14.18 27.12
CA SER A 126 25.95 14.54 28.50
C SER A 126 24.52 14.09 28.87
N SER A 127 23.89 14.79 29.81
CA SER A 127 22.45 14.66 30.09
C SER A 127 21.58 15.27 28.99
N ALA A 128 20.37 14.74 28.86
CA ALA A 128 19.27 15.30 28.07
C ALA A 128 18.19 15.90 29.00
N GLY A 129 17.64 17.05 28.60
CA GLY A 129 16.49 17.68 29.25
C GLY A 129 15.26 17.62 28.35
N LEU A 130 14.07 17.57 28.95
CA LEU A 130 12.81 17.78 28.25
C LEU A 130 11.94 18.77 29.01
N THR A 131 11.73 19.95 28.43
CA THR A 131 10.86 21.00 28.94
C THR A 131 9.74 21.29 27.93
N GLY A 132 8.53 20.80 28.19
CA GLY A 132 7.39 20.95 27.28
C GLY A 132 7.18 19.71 26.41
N THR A 133 6.88 19.89 25.12
CA THR A 133 6.49 18.77 24.22
C THR A 133 7.59 18.44 23.22
N LEU A 134 8.01 17.18 23.18
CA LEU A 134 8.74 16.58 22.07
C LEU A 134 7.77 15.86 21.13
N THR A 135 7.83 16.12 19.83
CA THR A 135 7.04 15.44 18.81
C THR A 135 7.91 14.51 17.96
N LEU A 136 7.53 13.24 17.89
CA LEU A 136 8.16 12.23 17.03
C LEU A 136 7.31 12.06 15.77
N ASP A 137 7.84 12.47 14.64
CA ASP A 137 7.17 12.49 13.34
C ASP A 137 7.35 11.16 12.60
N ASP A 138 6.41 10.25 12.83
CA ASP A 138 6.27 8.95 12.18
C ASP A 138 5.35 8.99 10.95
N SER A 139 5.05 10.17 10.40
CA SER A 139 4.08 10.29 9.29
C SER A 139 4.56 9.70 7.97
N ALA A 140 5.88 9.62 7.76
CA ALA A 140 6.46 9.00 6.57
C ALA A 140 6.63 7.48 6.73
N ASP A 141 6.74 7.01 7.97
CA ASP A 141 6.98 5.61 8.32
C ASP A 141 6.42 5.34 9.73
N PRO A 142 5.25 4.70 9.83
CA PRO A 142 4.67 4.29 11.11
C PRO A 142 5.53 3.32 11.92
N ASN A 143 6.47 2.62 11.26
CA ASN A 143 7.45 1.73 11.89
C ASN A 143 8.76 2.45 12.26
N GLY A 144 8.85 3.76 11.98
CA GLY A 144 10.04 4.55 12.19
C GLY A 144 10.63 4.38 13.59
N VAL A 145 11.92 4.03 13.65
CA VAL A 145 12.61 3.81 14.92
C VAL A 145 13.23 5.12 15.39
N PHE A 146 13.02 5.44 16.66
CA PHE A 146 13.57 6.63 17.31
C PHE A 146 14.46 6.17 18.46
N ILE A 147 15.74 6.48 18.38
CA ILE A 147 16.72 6.06 19.38
C ILE A 147 17.37 7.29 19.98
N PHE A 148 17.26 7.42 21.30
CA PHE A 148 17.92 8.45 22.09
C PHE A 148 19.00 7.80 22.92
N LYS A 149 20.26 8.16 22.64
CA LYS A 149 21.45 7.74 23.37
C LYS A 149 21.91 8.92 24.19
N MET A 150 21.92 8.80 25.51
CA MET A 150 22.53 9.85 26.31
C MET A 150 23.58 9.30 27.28
N GLY A 151 24.64 10.09 27.49
CA GLY A 151 25.83 9.70 28.24
C GLY A 151 25.60 9.70 29.75
N SER A 152 24.70 10.55 30.25
CA SER A 152 24.41 10.67 31.68
C SER A 152 22.94 10.48 32.03
N THR A 153 22.13 11.51 32.20
CA THR A 153 20.72 11.40 32.62
C THR A 153 19.75 11.80 31.52
N ILE A 154 18.49 11.41 31.66
CA ILE A 154 17.36 12.14 31.07
C ILE A 154 16.45 12.64 32.19
N THR A 155 16.07 13.92 32.13
CA THR A 155 15.17 14.53 33.12
C THR A 155 14.08 15.32 32.41
N THR A 156 12.82 15.06 32.75
CA THR A 156 11.68 15.84 32.23
C THR A 156 11.19 16.83 33.28
N ALA A 157 10.83 18.03 32.86
CA ALA A 157 10.08 18.97 33.70
C ALA A 157 8.64 18.47 33.90
N SER A 158 7.96 18.94 34.94
CA SER A 158 6.54 18.63 35.18
C SER A 158 5.68 18.94 33.96
N TYR A 159 4.67 18.11 33.70
CA TYR A 159 3.74 18.22 32.56
C TYR A 159 4.35 18.15 31.17
N SER A 160 5.61 17.70 31.06
CA SER A 160 6.24 17.48 29.76
C SER A 160 5.57 16.32 29.00
N LYS A 161 5.77 16.28 27.69
CA LYS A 161 5.16 15.28 26.81
C LYS A 161 6.15 14.77 25.78
N VAL A 162 6.13 13.47 25.53
CA VAL A 162 6.61 12.87 24.29
C VAL A 162 5.36 12.40 23.54
N VAL A 163 5.20 12.81 22.27
CA VAL A 163 4.03 12.43 21.47
C VAL A 163 4.47 11.91 20.11
N MET A 164 3.82 10.84 19.64
CA MET A 164 3.89 10.42 18.24
C MET A 164 2.96 11.32 17.42
N LYS A 165 3.39 11.80 16.26
CA LYS A 165 2.58 12.66 15.39
C LYS A 165 1.33 11.94 14.89
N SER A 166 1.42 10.63 14.65
CA SER A 166 0.29 9.74 14.32
C SER A 166 -0.70 9.53 15.49
N GLY A 167 -0.31 9.82 16.73
CA GLY A 167 -1.03 9.41 17.94
C GLY A 167 -0.74 7.98 18.41
N GLY A 168 0.20 7.27 17.77
CA GLY A 168 0.65 5.93 18.14
C GLY A 168 1.28 5.82 19.54
N LYS A 169 1.48 4.58 20.01
CA LYS A 169 2.02 4.26 21.36
C LYS A 169 3.54 4.15 21.44
N GLY A 170 4.23 4.29 20.31
CA GLY A 170 5.69 4.33 20.20
C GLY A 170 6.44 3.05 20.64
N PRO A 171 6.07 1.83 20.16
CA PRO A 171 6.83 0.62 20.47
C PRO A 171 8.29 0.69 20.02
N ASN A 172 8.57 1.45 18.95
CA ASN A 172 9.90 1.61 18.34
C ASN A 172 10.66 2.86 18.83
N VAL A 173 10.28 3.40 19.99
CA VAL A 173 11.00 4.51 20.64
C VAL A 173 11.86 3.94 21.78
N TYR A 174 13.16 4.24 21.77
CA TYR A 174 14.14 3.70 22.72
C TYR A 174 15.00 4.79 23.33
N TRP A 175 15.16 4.73 24.66
CA TRP A 175 15.96 5.66 25.44
C TRP A 175 17.05 4.89 26.18
N GLN A 176 18.27 4.90 25.65
CA GLN A 176 19.44 4.31 26.28
C GLN A 176 20.05 5.34 27.24
N VAL A 177 20.04 5.01 28.54
CA VAL A 177 20.39 5.94 29.62
C VAL A 177 21.65 5.56 30.37
N GLY A 178 22.74 6.32 30.14
CA GLY A 178 24.07 6.09 30.71
C GLY A 178 24.17 6.16 32.24
N SER A 179 23.20 6.75 32.92
CA SER A 179 23.03 6.70 34.38
C SER A 179 21.56 6.50 34.77
N SER A 180 20.88 7.53 35.29
CA SER A 180 19.49 7.44 35.76
C SER A 180 18.52 8.27 34.91
N ALA A 181 17.27 7.81 34.84
CA ALA A 181 16.17 8.55 34.23
C ALA A 181 15.23 9.10 35.32
N THR A 182 14.79 10.35 35.16
CA THR A 182 13.79 10.99 36.04
C THR A 182 12.67 11.57 35.21
N VAL A 183 11.48 10.99 35.33
CA VAL A 183 10.27 11.43 34.64
C VAL A 183 9.47 12.30 35.62
N GLY A 184 9.46 13.61 35.37
CA GLY A 184 8.85 14.64 36.19
C GLY A 184 7.33 14.54 36.30
N THR A 185 6.74 15.24 37.27
CA THR A 185 5.36 15.00 37.71
C THR A 185 4.38 15.24 36.57
N TYR A 186 3.37 14.37 36.45
CA TYR A 186 2.36 14.43 35.38
C TYR A 186 2.91 14.47 33.94
N THR A 187 4.17 14.05 33.74
CA THR A 187 4.72 13.88 32.37
C THR A 187 4.02 12.73 31.67
N THR A 188 3.72 12.89 30.38
CA THR A 188 3.31 11.77 29.51
C THR A 188 4.49 11.35 28.66
N PHE A 189 5.03 10.17 28.91
CA PHE A 189 6.25 9.67 28.26
C PHE A 189 5.96 8.52 27.30
N VAL A 190 6.70 8.45 26.19
CA VAL A 190 6.55 7.41 25.16
C VAL A 190 7.91 6.74 24.95
N GLY A 191 7.91 5.40 24.93
CA GLY A 191 9.06 4.59 24.56
C GLY A 191 9.68 3.78 25.70
N ASN A 192 10.61 2.92 25.33
CA ASN A 192 11.30 1.98 26.21
C ASN A 192 12.53 2.65 26.82
N ILE A 193 12.52 2.91 28.13
CA ILE A 193 13.65 3.44 28.89
C ILE A 193 14.51 2.29 29.39
N ILE A 194 15.79 2.29 29.02
CA ILE A 194 16.79 1.34 29.50
C ILE A 194 17.94 2.12 30.14
N ALA A 195 17.94 2.19 31.47
CA ALA A 195 18.89 2.96 32.25
C ALA A 195 19.92 2.07 32.94
N THR A 196 21.20 2.47 32.93
CA THR A 196 22.26 1.71 33.61
C THR A 196 22.07 1.72 35.12
N ALA A 197 21.59 2.82 35.70
CA ALA A 197 21.37 2.95 37.13
C ALA A 197 19.86 2.84 37.45
N SER A 198 19.22 3.92 37.91
CA SER A 198 17.84 3.89 38.41
C SER A 198 16.86 4.63 37.49
N ILE A 199 15.58 4.31 37.61
CA ILE A 199 14.48 5.05 36.98
C ILE A 199 13.54 5.55 38.06
N THR A 200 13.23 6.85 38.02
CA THR A 200 12.25 7.46 38.92
C THR A 200 11.10 8.04 38.10
N MET A 201 9.92 7.45 38.27
CA MET A 201 8.65 8.01 37.81
C MET A 201 8.07 8.81 38.98
N THR A 202 8.03 10.14 38.85
CA THR A 202 7.48 11.00 39.91
C THR A 202 5.96 11.09 39.81
N THR A 203 5.31 11.66 40.84
CA THR A 203 3.85 11.67 41.03
C THR A 203 3.06 11.90 39.75
N GLY A 204 2.16 10.98 39.42
CA GLY A 204 1.18 11.17 38.35
C GLY A 204 1.74 11.05 36.92
N ALA A 205 3.04 10.79 36.73
CA ALA A 205 3.60 10.55 35.40
C ALA A 205 3.04 9.27 34.77
N THR A 206 2.92 9.27 33.44
CA THR A 206 2.45 8.14 32.65
C THR A 206 3.49 7.73 31.61
N THR A 207 3.55 6.44 31.29
CA THR A 207 4.41 5.92 30.22
C THR A 207 3.71 4.89 29.35
N THR A 208 3.87 5.00 28.04
CA THR A 208 3.56 3.93 27.07
C THR A 208 4.88 3.37 26.55
N GLY A 209 5.35 2.32 27.22
CA GLY A 209 6.69 1.78 27.04
C GLY A 209 7.20 1.06 28.30
N ARG A 210 8.47 0.68 28.29
CA ARG A 210 9.08 -0.16 29.34
C ARG A 210 10.03 0.64 30.22
N LEU A 211 10.15 0.26 31.49
CA LEU A 211 11.02 0.89 32.49
C LEU A 211 12.06 -0.11 32.99
N PHE A 212 13.25 -0.13 32.38
CA PHE A 212 14.31 -1.09 32.69
C PHE A 212 15.53 -0.43 33.36
N ALA A 213 15.73 -0.71 34.64
CA ALA A 213 16.89 -0.29 35.42
C ALA A 213 17.89 -1.46 35.55
N LEU A 214 19.06 -1.34 34.92
CA LEU A 214 20.02 -2.43 34.76
C LEU A 214 20.91 -2.67 35.99
N ASN A 215 21.16 -1.66 36.84
CA ASN A 215 21.94 -1.80 38.07
C ASN A 215 21.30 -1.11 39.30
N GLY A 216 20.16 -0.44 39.13
CA GLY A 216 19.49 0.31 40.18
C GLY A 216 18.04 -0.10 40.40
N ALA A 217 17.30 0.84 40.97
CA ALA A 217 15.90 0.68 41.35
C ALA A 217 14.97 1.32 40.33
N VAL A 218 13.72 0.84 40.28
CA VAL A 218 12.60 1.60 39.72
C VAL A 218 11.74 2.11 40.87
N THR A 219 11.51 3.43 40.94
CA THR A 219 10.66 4.07 41.93
C THR A 219 9.48 4.75 41.25
N MET A 220 8.28 4.53 41.78
CA MET A 220 7.00 4.99 41.20
C MET A 220 6.13 5.65 42.27
N ASP A 221 5.32 6.62 41.86
CA ASP A 221 4.40 7.38 42.68
C ASP A 221 3.14 7.79 41.88
N ASP A 222 1.97 7.24 42.21
CA ASP A 222 0.68 7.51 41.54
C ASP A 222 0.74 7.43 40.00
N ASN A 223 1.50 6.48 39.44
CA ASN A 223 1.81 6.44 38.02
C ASN A 223 0.88 5.54 37.21
N THR A 224 0.94 5.67 35.89
CA THR A 224 0.41 4.65 34.99
C THR A 224 1.48 4.20 34.00
N ALA A 225 1.82 2.92 34.00
CA ALA A 225 2.83 2.35 33.11
C ALA A 225 2.24 1.19 32.30
N TYR A 226 2.32 1.29 30.98
CA TYR A 226 1.90 0.24 30.06
C TYR A 226 3.13 -0.32 29.36
N ALA A 227 3.43 -1.61 29.50
CA ALA A 227 4.27 -2.27 28.51
C ALA A 227 3.62 -2.01 27.15
N SER A 228 4.28 -1.28 26.26
CA SER A 228 3.76 -1.11 24.91
C SER A 228 3.48 -2.50 24.33
N VAL A 229 2.34 -2.63 23.61
CA VAL A 229 2.04 -3.81 22.80
C VAL A 229 3.29 -4.21 22.02
N SER A 230 3.44 -5.52 21.79
CA SER A 230 4.62 -6.16 21.19
C SER A 230 5.30 -5.31 20.14
N GLN A 231 6.65 -5.37 20.10
CA GLN A 231 7.40 -4.89 18.94
C GLN A 231 6.67 -5.39 17.70
N ILE A 232 6.37 -4.48 16.77
CA ILE A 232 5.66 -4.87 15.56
C ILE A 232 6.61 -5.85 14.84
N THR A 233 6.18 -7.09 14.67
CA THR A 233 6.96 -8.11 13.98
C THR A 233 7.04 -7.74 12.51
N ASP A 234 8.23 -7.81 11.95
CA ASP A 234 8.52 -7.77 10.51
C ASP A 234 9.30 -9.07 10.26
N THR A 235 8.59 -10.09 9.80
CA THR A 235 9.06 -11.47 9.74
C THR A 235 10.08 -11.68 8.61
N ASP A 236 9.95 -10.97 7.50
CA ASP A 236 10.83 -11.11 6.34
C ASP A 236 11.86 -9.98 6.16
N GLY A 237 11.77 -8.94 6.99
CA GLY A 237 12.77 -7.87 7.08
C GLY A 237 12.74 -6.91 5.90
N ASP A 238 11.60 -6.79 5.21
CA ASP A 238 11.45 -5.90 4.06
C ASP A 238 11.15 -4.44 4.46
N GLY A 239 10.94 -4.19 5.76
CA GLY A 239 10.65 -2.89 6.36
C GLY A 239 9.15 -2.64 6.58
N VAL A 240 8.28 -3.57 6.20
CA VAL A 240 6.84 -3.52 6.44
C VAL A 240 6.49 -4.44 7.60
N ALA A 241 5.60 -3.96 8.47
CA ALA A 241 5.13 -4.73 9.61
C ALA A 241 4.22 -5.87 9.16
N ASP A 242 4.29 -7.05 9.80
CA ASP A 242 3.44 -8.22 9.48
C ASP A 242 1.94 -7.90 9.45
N ASN A 243 1.49 -6.93 10.26
CA ASN A 243 0.08 -6.53 10.33
C ASN A 243 -0.32 -5.48 9.28
N LEU A 244 0.64 -4.98 8.49
CA LEU A 244 0.48 -4.03 7.39
C LEU A 244 1.04 -4.59 6.07
N ASP A 245 1.63 -5.78 6.11
CA ASP A 245 2.19 -6.51 4.98
C ASP A 245 1.20 -7.60 4.55
N ASP A 246 0.79 -7.56 3.29
CA ASP A 246 -0.05 -8.60 2.70
C ASP A 246 0.74 -9.92 2.45
N TYR A 247 2.07 -9.84 2.50
CA TYR A 247 3.04 -10.87 2.19
C TYR A 247 4.15 -11.00 3.26
N PRO A 248 3.82 -11.19 4.56
CA PRO A 248 4.76 -11.11 5.70
C PRO A 248 5.86 -12.17 5.75
N ASN A 249 6.05 -12.96 4.70
CA ASN A 249 7.08 -14.00 4.59
C ASN A 249 7.79 -13.97 3.22
N ASP A 250 7.56 -12.96 2.38
CA ASP A 250 8.15 -12.82 1.04
C ASP A 250 8.74 -11.41 0.89
N PRO A 251 10.06 -11.22 1.14
CA PRO A 251 10.68 -9.89 1.25
C PRO A 251 10.77 -9.13 -0.08
N LYS A 252 10.12 -9.63 -1.13
CA LYS A 252 10.00 -9.01 -2.44
C LYS A 252 8.62 -8.42 -2.70
N LYS A 253 7.64 -8.64 -1.80
CA LYS A 253 6.25 -8.22 -1.95
C LYS A 253 5.78 -7.67 -0.62
N ALA A 254 4.97 -6.63 -0.66
CA ALA A 254 4.44 -5.97 0.53
C ALA A 254 2.95 -5.65 0.41
N TYR A 255 2.50 -5.16 -0.76
CA TYR A 255 1.16 -4.59 -0.89
C TYR A 255 0.40 -5.13 -2.11
N ASN A 256 -0.88 -5.46 -1.91
CA ASN A 256 -1.87 -5.64 -2.96
C ASN A 256 -2.53 -4.32 -3.33
N ASN A 257 -2.58 -4.02 -4.62
CA ASN A 257 -3.20 -2.81 -5.15
C ASN A 257 -4.25 -3.20 -6.19
N TYR A 258 -5.52 -3.10 -5.80
CA TYR A 258 -6.64 -3.49 -6.65
C TYR A 258 -7.13 -2.31 -7.51
N SER A 259 -7.55 -2.60 -8.75
CA SER A 259 -8.03 -1.58 -9.69
C SER A 259 -9.37 -0.97 -9.26
N SER A 260 -10.39 -1.81 -9.06
CA SER A 260 -11.62 -1.47 -8.34
C SER A 260 -12.15 -2.71 -7.61
N THR A 261 -12.79 -2.54 -6.46
CA THR A 261 -13.28 -3.67 -5.64
C THR A 261 -14.33 -4.51 -6.38
N SER A 262 -15.10 -3.89 -7.27
CA SER A 262 -16.16 -4.54 -8.07
C SER A 262 -15.72 -4.95 -9.48
N GLY A 263 -14.49 -4.63 -9.88
CA GLY A 263 -14.02 -4.74 -11.26
C GLY A 263 -14.77 -3.81 -12.22
N SER A 264 -14.61 -4.06 -13.51
CA SER A 264 -15.27 -3.37 -14.62
C SER A 264 -15.75 -4.39 -15.64
N THR A 265 -16.68 -4.02 -16.51
CA THR A 265 -17.06 -4.81 -17.68
C THR A 265 -16.71 -4.03 -18.93
N VAL A 266 -15.85 -4.60 -19.78
CA VAL A 266 -15.61 -4.07 -21.12
C VAL A 266 -16.53 -4.76 -22.13
N ALA A 267 -17.09 -3.96 -23.03
CA ALA A 267 -17.89 -4.41 -24.17
C ALA A 267 -17.30 -3.84 -25.46
N PHE A 268 -17.28 -4.63 -26.53
CA PHE A 268 -16.69 -4.29 -27.82
C PHE A 268 -17.67 -4.48 -28.97
N GLU A 269 -17.46 -3.70 -30.02
CA GLU A 269 -17.85 -4.00 -31.41
C GLU A 269 -16.68 -4.70 -32.15
N ASP A 270 -16.95 -5.63 -33.06
CA ASP A 270 -15.95 -6.44 -33.77
C ASP A 270 -15.66 -6.02 -35.22
N GLN A 271 -16.50 -5.14 -35.81
CA GLN A 271 -16.47 -4.78 -37.24
C GLN A 271 -15.73 -3.48 -37.57
N TRP A 272 -14.99 -2.91 -36.62
CA TRP A 272 -14.17 -1.71 -36.85
C TRP A 272 -13.28 -1.88 -38.09
N PRO A 273 -13.20 -0.91 -39.03
CA PRO A 273 -13.61 0.50 -38.89
C PRO A 273 -15.06 0.81 -39.27
N LYS A 274 -15.91 -0.20 -39.49
CA LYS A 274 -17.35 -0.01 -39.75
C LYS A 274 -18.13 -0.09 -38.45
N ILE A 275 -19.27 0.59 -38.40
CA ILE A 275 -20.11 0.65 -37.20
C ILE A 275 -20.88 -0.65 -36.89
N GLY A 276 -21.09 -1.53 -37.87
CA GLY A 276 -21.85 -2.77 -37.64
C GLY A 276 -23.32 -2.53 -37.25
N ASP A 277 -23.86 -3.43 -36.44
CA ASP A 277 -25.20 -3.34 -35.83
C ASP A 277 -25.20 -2.60 -34.48
N PHE A 278 -24.02 -2.34 -33.92
CA PHE A 278 -23.76 -1.39 -32.84
C PHE A 278 -24.47 -1.73 -31.52
N ASP A 279 -24.62 -3.01 -31.23
CA ASP A 279 -25.32 -3.51 -30.05
C ASP A 279 -24.42 -3.66 -28.81
N MET A 280 -23.11 -3.45 -28.95
CA MET A 280 -22.08 -3.51 -27.92
C MET A 280 -22.10 -4.82 -27.15
N ASN A 281 -22.30 -5.94 -27.84
CA ASN A 281 -22.23 -7.27 -27.23
C ASN A 281 -21.31 -8.25 -27.96
N ASP A 282 -20.55 -7.79 -28.97
CA ASP A 282 -19.73 -8.67 -29.78
C ASP A 282 -18.72 -9.45 -28.95
N LEU A 283 -18.17 -8.80 -27.92
CA LEU A 283 -17.46 -9.45 -26.83
C LEU A 283 -17.72 -8.70 -25.51
N ILE A 284 -18.17 -9.43 -24.49
CA ILE A 284 -18.38 -8.90 -23.13
C ILE A 284 -17.43 -9.59 -22.16
N MET A 285 -16.53 -8.81 -21.56
CA MET A 285 -15.53 -9.29 -20.60
C MET A 285 -15.60 -8.49 -19.31
N ALA A 286 -15.91 -9.16 -18.20
CA ALA A 286 -15.67 -8.57 -16.88
C ALA A 286 -14.20 -8.75 -16.50
N TYR A 287 -13.59 -7.73 -15.91
CA TYR A 287 -12.18 -7.77 -15.52
C TYR A 287 -11.91 -7.03 -14.21
N LYS A 288 -10.84 -7.44 -13.53
CA LYS A 288 -10.25 -6.73 -12.38
C LYS A 288 -8.76 -7.07 -12.29
N TYR A 289 -7.98 -6.14 -11.74
CA TYR A 289 -6.54 -6.35 -11.54
C TYR A 289 -6.16 -6.32 -10.06
N ASN A 290 -5.15 -7.11 -9.72
CA ASN A 290 -4.35 -6.95 -8.51
C ASN A 290 -2.89 -6.73 -8.92
N VAL A 291 -2.34 -5.59 -8.55
CA VAL A 291 -0.94 -5.23 -8.75
C VAL A 291 -0.21 -5.37 -7.43
N VAL A 292 0.77 -6.25 -7.40
CA VAL A 292 1.58 -6.49 -6.21
C VAL A 292 2.86 -5.66 -6.30
N THR A 293 3.15 -4.93 -5.22
CA THR A 293 4.37 -4.12 -5.10
C THR A 293 5.25 -4.57 -3.94
N ASN A 294 6.54 -4.26 -3.99
CA ASN A 294 7.43 -4.37 -2.83
C ASN A 294 7.24 -3.21 -1.84
N ALA A 295 7.97 -3.21 -0.73
CA ALA A 295 7.95 -2.15 0.29
C ALA A 295 8.25 -0.73 -0.23
N GLN A 296 8.92 -0.60 -1.38
CA GLN A 296 9.22 0.69 -2.02
C GLN A 296 8.16 1.09 -3.07
N ASN A 297 7.00 0.42 -3.10
CA ASN A 297 5.93 0.63 -4.08
C ASN A 297 6.35 0.39 -5.54
N VAL A 298 7.37 -0.46 -5.76
CA VAL A 298 7.78 -0.92 -7.09
C VAL A 298 6.97 -2.15 -7.46
N VAL A 299 6.40 -2.17 -8.67
CA VAL A 299 5.59 -3.29 -9.16
C VAL A 299 6.45 -4.53 -9.38
N VAL A 300 6.04 -5.65 -8.81
CA VAL A 300 6.75 -6.93 -8.89
C VAL A 300 5.90 -8.06 -9.48
N GLN A 301 4.58 -7.90 -9.50
CA GLN A 301 3.67 -8.89 -10.08
C GLN A 301 2.32 -8.27 -10.46
N VAL A 302 1.72 -8.80 -11.53
CA VAL A 302 0.39 -8.43 -11.98
C VAL A 302 -0.48 -9.69 -12.05
N ILE A 303 -1.71 -9.57 -11.55
CA ILE A 303 -2.73 -10.62 -11.64
C ILE A 303 -3.97 -10.00 -12.27
N GLY A 304 -4.34 -10.46 -13.47
CA GLY A 304 -5.58 -10.11 -14.14
C GLY A 304 -6.60 -11.23 -13.98
N TYR A 305 -7.80 -10.87 -13.56
CA TYR A 305 -8.94 -11.78 -13.48
C TYR A 305 -9.95 -11.38 -14.54
N TYR A 306 -10.36 -12.33 -15.36
CA TYR A 306 -11.26 -12.09 -16.49
C TYR A 306 -12.42 -13.07 -16.47
N THR A 307 -13.61 -12.61 -16.83
CA THR A 307 -14.80 -13.44 -16.98
C THR A 307 -15.47 -13.12 -18.31
N LEU A 308 -15.38 -14.05 -19.28
CA LEU A 308 -16.05 -13.95 -20.56
C LEU A 308 -17.54 -14.23 -20.36
N ARG A 309 -18.39 -13.26 -20.68
CA ARG A 309 -19.84 -13.31 -20.43
C ARG A 309 -20.65 -13.52 -21.70
N ALA A 310 -20.20 -12.99 -22.84
CA ALA A 310 -20.86 -13.11 -24.13
C ALA A 310 -19.88 -12.86 -25.30
N THR A 311 -20.25 -13.35 -26.48
CA THR A 311 -19.49 -13.28 -27.74
C THR A 311 -20.45 -13.11 -28.93
N GLY A 312 -21.25 -12.05 -28.92
CA GLY A 312 -22.34 -11.81 -29.88
C GLY A 312 -21.89 -11.64 -31.33
N GLY A 313 -20.62 -11.32 -31.56
CA GLY A 313 -20.16 -10.98 -32.90
C GLY A 313 -20.19 -12.18 -33.82
N THR A 314 -19.78 -12.00 -35.07
CA THR A 314 -19.60 -13.12 -36.01
C THR A 314 -18.14 -13.41 -36.33
N LEU A 315 -17.24 -12.47 -36.07
CA LEU A 315 -15.80 -12.64 -36.31
C LEU A 315 -15.14 -13.42 -35.17
N GLY A 316 -14.06 -14.13 -35.46
CA GLY A 316 -13.34 -14.94 -34.46
C GLY A 316 -12.41 -14.11 -33.57
N SER A 317 -12.92 -13.07 -32.91
CA SER A 317 -12.11 -12.06 -32.23
C SER A 317 -11.21 -12.65 -31.14
N ALA A 318 -9.94 -12.25 -31.13
CA ALA A 318 -9.03 -12.48 -30.03
C ALA A 318 -9.26 -11.45 -28.90
N PHE A 319 -8.82 -11.73 -27.68
CA PHE A 319 -8.86 -10.76 -26.58
C PHE A 319 -7.50 -10.64 -25.88
N GLY A 320 -6.99 -9.42 -25.78
CA GLY A 320 -5.71 -9.11 -25.18
C GLY A 320 -5.73 -7.86 -24.32
N VAL A 321 -4.67 -7.68 -23.54
CA VAL A 321 -4.45 -6.48 -22.72
C VAL A 321 -3.00 -6.02 -22.90
N GLU A 322 -2.82 -4.73 -23.20
CA GLU A 322 -1.51 -4.08 -23.23
C GLU A 322 -1.21 -3.45 -21.86
N PHE A 323 -0.05 -3.76 -21.30
CA PHE A 323 0.47 -3.20 -20.05
C PHE A 323 1.61 -2.22 -20.34
N PRO A 324 1.71 -1.08 -19.63
CA PRO A 324 2.66 0.01 -19.91
C PRO A 324 4.08 -0.30 -19.39
N ILE A 325 4.60 -1.48 -19.72
CA ILE A 325 5.95 -1.95 -19.43
C ILE A 325 6.53 -2.62 -20.68
N PRO A 326 7.87 -2.66 -20.84
CA PRO A 326 8.48 -3.41 -21.94
C PRO A 326 8.08 -4.89 -21.91
N SER A 327 7.90 -5.51 -23.08
CA SER A 327 7.63 -6.95 -23.17
C SER A 327 8.71 -7.79 -22.49
N SER A 328 9.98 -7.34 -22.50
CA SER A 328 11.10 -7.99 -21.81
C SER A 328 11.04 -7.94 -20.27
N SER A 329 10.16 -7.12 -19.69
CA SER A 329 9.98 -7.04 -18.24
C SER A 329 9.02 -8.11 -17.70
N VAL A 330 8.32 -8.84 -18.56
CA VAL A 330 7.41 -9.92 -18.17
C VAL A 330 8.21 -11.20 -17.93
N ASP A 331 8.08 -11.77 -16.73
CA ASP A 331 8.65 -13.07 -16.37
C ASP A 331 7.58 -13.99 -15.79
N SER A 332 7.77 -15.32 -15.92
CA SER A 332 6.92 -16.33 -15.30
C SER A 332 5.41 -16.19 -15.60
N LEU A 333 5.05 -15.80 -16.83
CA LEU A 333 3.66 -15.64 -17.27
C LEU A 333 2.90 -16.98 -17.25
N THR A 334 1.70 -16.97 -16.68
CA THR A 334 0.75 -18.09 -16.69
C THR A 334 -0.67 -17.60 -17.00
N GLY A 335 -1.52 -18.48 -17.54
CA GLY A 335 -2.94 -18.19 -17.84
C GLY A 335 -3.20 -17.36 -19.10
N GLY A 336 -2.16 -17.03 -19.87
CA GLY A 336 -2.23 -16.33 -21.15
C GLY A 336 -0.91 -16.48 -21.92
N THR A 337 -0.79 -15.80 -23.06
CA THR A 337 0.43 -15.80 -23.88
C THR A 337 0.95 -14.38 -24.10
N LEU A 338 2.27 -14.21 -24.01
CA LEU A 338 2.92 -12.93 -24.31
C LEU A 338 3.08 -12.81 -25.83
N GLU A 339 2.53 -11.77 -26.42
CA GLU A 339 2.60 -11.55 -27.86
C GLU A 339 3.98 -11.02 -28.28
N ALA A 340 4.56 -11.65 -29.31
CA ALA A 340 5.85 -11.26 -29.85
C ALA A 340 5.73 -10.07 -30.81
N GLY A 341 6.82 -9.31 -30.96
CA GLY A 341 6.87 -8.16 -31.89
C GLY A 341 6.25 -6.88 -31.33
N GLN A 342 6.00 -6.84 -30.01
CA GLN A 342 5.43 -5.71 -29.30
C GLN A 342 6.50 -5.01 -28.43
N THR A 343 6.51 -3.69 -28.47
CA THR A 343 7.35 -2.83 -27.62
C THR A 343 6.91 -2.95 -26.16
N HIS A 344 5.60 -2.83 -25.92
CA HIS A 344 5.01 -3.05 -24.61
C HIS A 344 4.59 -4.51 -24.41
N ALA A 345 4.34 -4.88 -23.17
CA ALA A 345 3.82 -6.18 -22.82
C ALA A 345 2.35 -6.30 -23.25
N VAL A 346 2.10 -7.06 -24.32
CA VAL A 346 0.76 -7.44 -24.76
C VAL A 346 0.52 -8.89 -24.37
N VAL A 347 -0.45 -9.11 -23.48
CA VAL A 347 -0.82 -10.45 -23.04
C VAL A 347 -2.16 -10.84 -23.65
N MET A 348 -2.16 -11.91 -24.43
CA MET A 348 -3.36 -12.51 -25.01
C MET A 348 -3.98 -13.48 -24.00
N VAL A 349 -5.27 -13.32 -23.73
CA VAL A 349 -6.03 -14.24 -22.87
C VAL A 349 -6.51 -15.43 -23.70
N PHE A 350 -7.02 -15.16 -24.90
CA PHE A 350 -7.36 -16.17 -25.91
C PHE A 350 -7.19 -15.60 -27.32
N ALA A 351 -7.00 -16.50 -28.29
CA ALA A 351 -6.74 -16.14 -29.68
C ALA A 351 -8.00 -16.08 -30.54
N ASN A 352 -9.10 -16.71 -30.13
CA ASN A 352 -10.36 -16.72 -30.87
C ASN A 352 -11.53 -17.06 -29.94
N MET A 353 -12.47 -16.13 -29.77
CA MET A 353 -13.61 -16.32 -28.88
C MET A 353 -14.57 -17.45 -29.29
N ARG A 354 -14.51 -17.91 -30.55
CA ARG A 354 -15.31 -19.05 -31.04
C ARG A 354 -14.89 -20.38 -30.45
N ASP A 355 -13.65 -20.47 -29.98
CA ASP A 355 -13.14 -21.66 -29.30
C ASP A 355 -13.57 -21.68 -27.82
N GLU A 356 -14.06 -20.56 -27.28
CA GLU A 356 -14.34 -20.37 -25.85
C GLU A 356 -15.81 -20.60 -25.48
N THR A 357 -16.77 -20.24 -26.34
CA THR A 357 -18.21 -20.39 -26.07
C THR A 357 -19.02 -20.74 -27.33
N GLN A 358 -20.03 -21.61 -27.16
CA GLN A 358 -20.85 -22.13 -28.26
C GLN A 358 -22.18 -21.38 -28.45
N ASN A 359 -22.76 -20.82 -27.38
CA ASN A 359 -24.13 -20.26 -27.41
C ASN A 359 -24.20 -18.73 -27.47
N TRP A 360 -23.05 -18.05 -27.51
CA TRP A 360 -22.85 -16.60 -27.71
C TRP A 360 -23.39 -15.69 -26.59
N ASN A 361 -24.44 -16.12 -25.89
CA ASN A 361 -25.08 -15.49 -24.73
C ASN A 361 -25.71 -14.11 -25.02
N THR A 362 -26.20 -13.87 -26.24
CA THR A 362 -26.79 -12.57 -26.64
C THR A 362 -28.21 -12.70 -27.22
N ILE A 363 -28.65 -13.92 -27.54
CA ILE A 363 -29.93 -14.21 -28.21
C ILE A 363 -30.99 -14.71 -27.20
N PRO A 364 -32.10 -13.98 -27.00
CA PRO A 364 -33.19 -14.40 -26.12
C PRO A 364 -33.80 -15.76 -26.50
N GLY A 365 -34.21 -16.52 -25.49
CA GLY A 365 -34.82 -17.84 -25.69
C GLY A 365 -33.82 -18.98 -25.94
N ILE A 366 -32.52 -18.67 -26.07
CA ILE A 366 -31.45 -19.66 -26.06
C ILE A 366 -30.88 -19.80 -24.65
N THR A 367 -30.67 -21.03 -24.20
CA THR A 367 -30.02 -21.31 -22.91
C THR A 367 -28.54 -20.87 -22.96
N PRO A 368 -28.09 -19.93 -22.10
CA PRO A 368 -26.73 -19.42 -22.14
C PRO A 368 -25.73 -20.48 -21.68
N SER A 369 -24.52 -20.39 -22.22
CA SER A 369 -23.35 -21.02 -21.64
C SER A 369 -22.96 -20.31 -20.33
N ALA A 370 -22.44 -21.07 -19.36
CA ALA A 370 -21.90 -20.47 -18.15
C ALA A 370 -20.73 -19.53 -18.47
N PRO A 371 -20.56 -18.40 -17.76
CA PRO A 371 -19.41 -17.52 -17.95
C PRO A 371 -18.09 -18.25 -17.71
N LEU A 372 -17.10 -17.99 -18.56
CA LEU A 372 -15.78 -18.62 -18.48
C LEU A 372 -14.78 -17.71 -17.78
N ASN A 373 -14.03 -18.24 -16.82
CA ASN A 373 -13.12 -17.47 -15.98
C ASN A 373 -11.65 -17.74 -16.35
N TYR A 374 -10.87 -16.67 -16.49
CA TYR A 374 -9.43 -16.72 -16.71
C TYR A 374 -8.71 -15.98 -15.58
N THR A 375 -7.53 -16.47 -15.22
CA THR A 375 -6.61 -15.77 -14.33
C THR A 375 -5.25 -15.74 -15.00
N VAL A 376 -4.84 -14.55 -15.41
CA VAL A 376 -3.51 -14.29 -15.98
C VAL A 376 -2.62 -13.76 -14.87
N LYS A 377 -1.40 -14.28 -14.78
CA LYS A 377 -0.43 -13.87 -13.76
C LYS A 377 0.96 -13.81 -14.34
N PHE A 378 1.70 -12.74 -14.08
CA PHE A 378 3.12 -12.63 -14.40
C PHE A 378 3.88 -11.81 -13.36
N ASN A 379 5.18 -12.09 -13.24
CA ASN A 379 6.12 -11.29 -12.47
C ASN A 379 6.65 -10.14 -13.34
N VAL A 380 7.02 -9.04 -12.69
CA VAL A 380 7.60 -7.87 -13.35
C VAL A 380 9.04 -7.71 -12.92
N VAL A 381 9.96 -7.79 -13.88
CA VAL A 381 11.39 -7.54 -13.69
C VAL A 381 11.69 -6.08 -14.05
N ASN A 382 12.42 -5.39 -13.17
CA ASN A 382 12.71 -3.95 -13.29
C ASN A 382 11.42 -3.11 -13.39
N GLY A 383 10.44 -3.42 -12.54
CA GLY A 383 9.14 -2.76 -12.60
C GLY A 383 9.20 -1.25 -12.29
N PRO A 384 8.23 -0.48 -12.80
CA PRO A 384 8.03 0.91 -12.43
C PRO A 384 7.43 1.04 -11.01
N THR A 385 7.36 2.26 -10.49
CA THR A 385 6.54 2.54 -9.30
C THR A 385 5.06 2.36 -9.62
N LEU A 386 4.24 1.99 -8.62
CA LEU A 386 2.79 1.87 -8.77
C LEU A 386 2.15 3.14 -9.34
N SER A 387 2.63 4.32 -8.91
CA SER A 387 2.14 5.61 -9.40
C SER A 387 2.35 5.82 -10.89
N ALA A 388 3.40 5.23 -11.48
CA ALA A 388 3.69 5.30 -12.90
C ALA A 388 3.00 4.16 -13.68
N PHE A 389 2.75 3.02 -13.03
CA PHE A 389 2.11 1.87 -13.66
C PHE A 389 0.58 1.96 -13.67
N GLY A 390 -0.02 2.51 -12.61
CA GLY A 390 -1.45 2.50 -12.39
C GLY A 390 -2.00 1.12 -12.02
N THR A 391 -3.32 0.99 -12.09
CA THR A 391 -4.05 -0.26 -11.83
C THR A 391 -5.07 -0.61 -12.92
N GLU A 392 -5.21 0.24 -13.93
CA GLU A 392 -6.12 0.06 -15.06
C GLU A 392 -5.29 0.03 -16.35
N TYR A 393 -5.64 -0.85 -17.29
CA TYR A 393 -4.85 -1.13 -18.50
C TYR A 393 -5.72 -1.09 -19.75
N ASN A 394 -5.11 -1.25 -20.92
CA ASN A 394 -5.77 -1.14 -22.23
C ASN A 394 -6.21 -2.53 -22.73
N PRO A 395 -7.45 -2.99 -22.46
CA PRO A 395 -7.99 -4.18 -23.10
C PRO A 395 -8.35 -3.89 -24.56
N PHE A 396 -8.22 -4.89 -25.40
CA PHE A 396 -8.58 -4.80 -26.81
C PHE A 396 -9.01 -6.16 -27.36
N ILE A 397 -9.74 -6.09 -28.47
CA ILE A 397 -9.95 -7.24 -29.34
C ILE A 397 -9.26 -7.02 -30.67
N TYR A 398 -8.95 -8.10 -31.39
CA TYR A 398 -8.53 -7.98 -32.78
C TYR A 398 -9.07 -9.09 -33.67
N ASN A 399 -9.21 -8.76 -34.95
CA ASN A 399 -9.58 -9.67 -36.03
C ASN A 399 -8.54 -9.66 -37.15
N MET A 400 -8.39 -10.79 -37.84
CA MET A 400 -7.60 -10.88 -39.07
C MET A 400 -8.54 -10.89 -40.28
N VAL A 401 -8.68 -9.76 -40.96
CA VAL A 401 -9.60 -9.59 -42.11
C VAL A 401 -8.79 -9.33 -43.37
N GLY A 402 -8.83 -10.27 -44.32
CA GLY A 402 -8.12 -10.12 -45.59
C GLY A 402 -6.59 -9.94 -45.45
N GLY A 403 -6.00 -10.39 -44.33
CA GLY A 403 -4.59 -10.21 -44.02
C GLY A 403 -4.25 -8.92 -43.25
N SER A 404 -5.23 -8.05 -43.02
CA SER A 404 -5.13 -6.89 -42.12
C SER A 404 -5.45 -7.30 -40.67
N ARG A 405 -4.75 -6.69 -39.70
CA ARG A 405 -5.01 -6.85 -38.27
C ARG A 405 -5.80 -5.65 -37.78
N GLU A 406 -7.10 -5.86 -37.62
CA GLU A 406 -8.06 -4.85 -37.20
C GLU A 406 -8.19 -4.94 -35.67
N GLU A 407 -7.69 -3.93 -34.95
CA GLU A 407 -7.76 -3.88 -33.48
C GLU A 407 -8.82 -2.87 -33.02
N VAL A 408 -9.55 -3.20 -31.96
CA VAL A 408 -10.50 -2.31 -31.31
C VAL A 408 -10.09 -2.10 -29.87
N HIS A 409 -9.88 -0.84 -29.49
CA HIS A 409 -9.51 -0.43 -28.14
C HIS A 409 -10.54 0.52 -27.55
N LEU A 410 -10.41 0.79 -26.25
CA LEU A 410 -11.17 1.86 -25.60
C LEU A 410 -10.85 3.23 -26.23
N PRO A 411 -11.81 4.17 -26.25
CA PRO A 411 -11.62 5.51 -26.80
C PRO A 411 -10.39 6.22 -26.23
N GLY A 412 -9.59 6.81 -27.11
CA GLY A 412 -8.37 7.54 -26.74
C GLY A 412 -7.18 6.66 -26.35
N GLN A 413 -7.33 5.34 -26.30
CA GLN A 413 -6.20 4.43 -26.13
C GLN A 413 -5.45 4.25 -27.45
N LEU A 414 -4.15 3.96 -27.35
CA LEU A 414 -3.30 3.73 -28.51
C LEU A 414 -3.47 2.29 -29.05
N PRO A 415 -3.27 2.08 -30.36
CA PRO A 415 -3.10 0.75 -30.92
C PRO A 415 -1.86 0.05 -30.36
N THR A 416 -1.83 -1.28 -30.43
CA THR A 416 -0.56 -2.00 -30.28
C THR A 416 0.36 -1.79 -31.50
N ASP A 417 1.59 -2.32 -31.46
CA ASP A 417 2.53 -2.18 -32.59
C ASP A 417 2.06 -2.93 -33.85
N LEU A 418 1.24 -3.97 -33.67
CA LEU A 418 0.77 -4.84 -34.76
C LEU A 418 -0.53 -4.36 -35.42
N ALA A 419 -1.20 -3.33 -34.90
CA ALA A 419 -2.41 -2.79 -35.50
C ALA A 419 -2.19 -2.28 -36.93
N ASP A 420 -3.14 -2.54 -37.83
CA ASP A 420 -3.13 -1.92 -39.15
C ASP A 420 -3.61 -0.46 -39.08
N LYS A 421 -2.63 0.44 -38.94
CA LYS A 421 -2.84 1.89 -38.85
C LYS A 421 -3.34 2.50 -40.17
N THR A 422 -3.35 1.76 -41.28
CA THR A 422 -3.89 2.28 -42.56
C THR A 422 -5.41 2.39 -42.57
N LEU A 423 -6.09 1.74 -41.62
CA LEU A 423 -7.54 1.79 -41.45
C LEU A 423 -8.03 3.02 -40.67
N PHE A 424 -7.13 3.75 -40.00
CA PHE A 424 -7.48 4.94 -39.21
C PHE A 424 -8.15 6.02 -40.08
N GLY A 425 -9.33 6.48 -39.66
CA GLY A 425 -10.15 7.47 -40.35
C GLY A 425 -10.93 6.93 -41.57
N THR A 426 -10.84 5.63 -41.85
CA THR A 426 -11.60 4.97 -42.92
C THR A 426 -12.96 4.49 -42.43
N GLY A 427 -13.87 4.13 -43.34
CA GLY A 427 -15.20 3.64 -42.95
C GLY A 427 -15.96 4.66 -42.09
N ASP A 428 -16.42 4.23 -40.92
CA ASP A 428 -17.10 5.05 -39.92
C ASP A 428 -16.15 5.58 -38.83
N ASP A 429 -14.92 5.09 -38.77
CA ASP A 429 -13.90 5.49 -37.80
C ASP A 429 -13.43 6.94 -38.02
N ASN A 430 -13.16 7.62 -36.92
CA ASN A 430 -12.68 8.99 -36.86
C ASN A 430 -11.36 9.10 -36.10
N THR A 431 -10.56 8.03 -36.08
CA THR A 431 -9.23 8.06 -35.51
C THR A 431 -8.39 9.09 -36.25
N ASN A 432 -7.91 10.09 -35.51
CA ASN A 432 -7.04 11.16 -35.97
C ASN A 432 -5.88 11.28 -34.98
N VAL A 433 -4.75 10.67 -35.35
CA VAL A 433 -3.51 10.62 -34.57
C VAL A 433 -3.02 12.03 -34.19
N ALA A 434 -3.09 13.00 -35.11
CA ALA A 434 -2.63 14.36 -34.85
C ALA A 434 -3.53 15.10 -33.85
N ALA A 435 -4.82 14.75 -33.80
CA ALA A 435 -5.78 15.28 -32.85
C ALA A 435 -5.88 14.45 -31.55
N GLY A 436 -5.13 13.35 -31.42
CA GLY A 436 -5.22 12.45 -30.27
C GLY A 436 -6.57 11.73 -30.13
N THR A 437 -7.33 11.64 -31.22
CA THR A 437 -8.64 10.97 -31.24
C THR A 437 -8.45 9.55 -31.76
N TYR A 438 -8.94 8.54 -31.02
CA TYR A 438 -8.77 7.12 -31.36
C TYR A 438 -10.04 6.34 -31.05
N TYR A 439 -10.37 5.38 -31.92
CA TYR A 439 -11.42 4.36 -31.73
C TYR A 439 -12.80 4.93 -31.38
N VAL A 440 -13.17 5.99 -32.10
CA VAL A 440 -14.51 6.57 -32.07
C VAL A 440 -15.01 6.75 -33.49
N THR A 441 -16.31 6.65 -33.68
CA THR A 441 -16.96 6.91 -34.97
C THR A 441 -16.90 8.40 -35.32
N LYS A 442 -17.20 8.73 -36.58
CA LYS A 442 -17.37 10.13 -37.06
C LYS A 442 -18.49 10.88 -36.35
N THR A 443 -19.39 10.18 -35.68
CA THR A 443 -20.45 10.76 -34.85
C THR A 443 -20.09 10.81 -33.36
N GLY A 444 -18.86 10.42 -32.98
CA GLY A 444 -18.35 10.49 -31.61
C GLY A 444 -18.79 9.33 -30.71
N LEU A 445 -19.25 8.22 -31.29
CA LEU A 445 -19.60 7.01 -30.53
C LEU A 445 -18.39 6.08 -30.41
N PRO A 446 -18.15 5.45 -29.25
CA PRO A 446 -16.98 4.59 -29.06
C PRO A 446 -17.19 3.20 -29.70
N TYR A 447 -16.13 2.51 -30.11
CA TYR A 447 -16.20 1.09 -30.53
C TYR A 447 -16.02 0.10 -29.38
N ALA A 448 -15.59 0.58 -28.22
CA ALA A 448 -15.50 -0.19 -26.99
C ALA A 448 -15.87 0.68 -25.79
N LEU A 449 -16.44 0.08 -24.75
CA LEU A 449 -16.85 0.78 -23.54
C LEU A 449 -16.44 0.00 -22.30
N SER A 450 -16.03 0.70 -21.25
CA SER A 450 -15.75 0.10 -19.94
C SER A 450 -16.72 0.67 -18.92
N VAL A 451 -17.59 -0.19 -18.37
CA VAL A 451 -18.58 0.17 -17.36
C VAL A 451 -18.09 -0.28 -15.98
N PRO A 452 -18.15 0.59 -14.96
CA PRO A 452 -17.79 0.19 -13.59
C PRO A 452 -18.67 -0.95 -13.06
N GLY A 453 -18.03 -1.94 -12.45
CA GLY A 453 -18.67 -3.13 -11.89
C GLY A 453 -18.90 -4.26 -12.90
N SER A 454 -19.18 -5.46 -12.38
CA SER A 454 -19.49 -6.66 -13.18
C SER A 454 -20.95 -6.72 -13.66
N GLY A 455 -21.77 -5.73 -13.30
CA GLY A 455 -23.23 -5.75 -13.47
C GLY A 455 -23.76 -5.16 -14.78
N PHE A 456 -22.90 -4.82 -15.76
CA PHE A 456 -23.38 -4.31 -17.05
C PHE A 456 -24.29 -5.35 -17.71
N ILE A 457 -25.49 -4.91 -18.12
CA ILE A 457 -26.46 -5.70 -18.85
C ILE A 457 -26.41 -5.23 -20.29
N TYR A 458 -25.95 -6.07 -21.20
CA TYR A 458 -25.77 -5.71 -22.60
C TYR A 458 -27.08 -5.81 -23.39
N PRO A 459 -27.21 -5.07 -24.50
CA PRO A 459 -28.31 -5.22 -25.46
C PRO A 459 -28.48 -6.64 -25.99
N ILE A 460 -29.70 -6.96 -26.40
CA ILE A 460 -29.99 -8.15 -27.21
C ILE A 460 -29.27 -8.04 -28.56
N GLU A 461 -28.81 -9.18 -29.07
CA GLU A 461 -28.21 -9.32 -30.41
C GLU A 461 -28.89 -8.46 -31.49
N GLY A 462 -28.10 -7.68 -32.23
CA GLY A 462 -28.52 -6.80 -33.32
C GLY A 462 -29.26 -5.53 -32.88
N THR A 463 -29.35 -5.27 -31.57
CA THR A 463 -30.07 -4.10 -31.03
C THR A 463 -29.12 -2.98 -30.65
N ASP A 464 -28.97 -2.01 -31.55
CA ASP A 464 -28.23 -0.76 -31.35
C ASP A 464 -28.36 -0.20 -29.92
N ILE A 465 -27.22 -0.07 -29.23
CA ILE A 465 -27.12 0.35 -27.83
C ILE A 465 -27.77 1.71 -27.60
N THR A 466 -27.81 2.62 -28.58
CA THR A 466 -28.43 3.94 -28.44
C THR A 466 -29.95 3.87 -28.26
N LYS A 467 -30.58 2.76 -28.67
CA LYS A 467 -32.01 2.47 -28.45
C LYS A 467 -32.26 1.79 -27.10
N VAL A 468 -31.23 1.17 -26.53
CA VAL A 468 -31.29 0.47 -25.25
C VAL A 468 -30.95 1.39 -24.10
N TYR A 469 -29.87 2.14 -24.19
CA TYR A 469 -29.42 3.12 -23.22
C TYR A 469 -29.59 4.53 -23.79
N LEU A 470 -30.66 5.20 -23.39
CA LEU A 470 -31.21 6.37 -24.10
C LEU A 470 -30.35 7.63 -23.97
N HIS A 471 -29.42 7.66 -23.00
CA HIS A 471 -28.46 8.75 -22.80
C HIS A 471 -27.02 8.38 -23.19
N PHE A 472 -26.80 7.18 -23.74
CA PHE A 472 -25.47 6.73 -24.14
C PHE A 472 -24.84 7.64 -25.21
N ALA A 473 -25.60 8.02 -26.24
CA ALA A 473 -25.10 8.88 -27.31
C ALA A 473 -24.72 10.28 -26.79
N ASP A 474 -25.58 10.89 -25.97
CA ASP A 474 -25.31 12.20 -25.34
C ASP A 474 -24.04 12.14 -24.47
N TRP A 475 -23.90 11.07 -23.67
CA TRP A 475 -22.71 10.83 -22.86
C TRP A 475 -21.46 10.73 -23.75
N ALA A 476 -21.47 9.86 -24.76
CA ALA A 476 -20.33 9.63 -25.64
C ALA A 476 -19.90 10.91 -26.37
N GLN A 477 -20.86 11.61 -27.00
CA GLN A 477 -20.61 12.83 -27.79
C GLN A 477 -20.14 14.02 -26.95
N SER A 478 -20.48 14.03 -25.67
CA SER A 478 -20.01 15.04 -24.71
C SER A 478 -18.59 14.78 -24.19
N GLY A 479 -17.92 13.71 -24.65
CA GLY A 479 -16.65 13.25 -24.10
C GLY A 479 -16.78 12.72 -22.68
N GLY A 480 -17.95 12.16 -22.33
CA GLY A 480 -18.23 11.59 -21.02
C GLY A 480 -18.59 12.60 -19.92
N SER A 481 -18.94 13.84 -20.28
CA SER A 481 -19.26 14.90 -19.30
C SER A 481 -20.75 15.00 -18.96
N LEU A 482 -21.63 14.59 -19.86
CA LEU A 482 -23.08 14.51 -19.63
C LEU A 482 -23.49 13.07 -19.32
N PHE A 483 -24.53 12.89 -18.50
CA PHE A 483 -25.10 11.57 -18.17
C PHE A 483 -24.04 10.53 -17.77
N THR A 484 -23.16 10.88 -16.84
CA THR A 484 -22.07 9.99 -16.37
C THR A 484 -22.58 8.67 -15.79
N ASP A 485 -23.88 8.60 -15.49
CA ASP A 485 -24.61 7.45 -15.00
C ASP A 485 -25.56 6.85 -16.05
N TRP A 486 -25.31 7.05 -17.36
CA TRP A 486 -26.16 6.59 -18.47
C TRP A 486 -26.51 5.10 -18.41
N TYR A 487 -25.63 4.30 -17.83
CA TYR A 487 -25.78 2.84 -17.65
C TYR A 487 -26.62 2.45 -16.41
N SER A 488 -27.02 3.42 -15.58
CA SER A 488 -27.74 3.17 -14.33
C SER A 488 -29.19 2.72 -14.53
N ASN A 489 -29.74 2.06 -13.52
CA ASN A 489 -31.17 1.71 -13.44
C ASN A 489 -31.94 2.53 -12.40
N THR A 490 -31.33 3.61 -11.91
CA THR A 490 -31.85 4.31 -10.73
C THR A 490 -32.87 5.39 -11.08
N ALA A 491 -33.03 5.71 -12.37
CA ALA A 491 -33.99 6.69 -12.88
C ALA A 491 -34.77 6.17 -14.09
N VAL A 492 -36.01 6.64 -14.22
CA VAL A 492 -36.86 6.35 -15.41
C VAL A 492 -36.29 7.09 -16.62
N GLY A 493 -36.37 6.46 -17.80
CA GLY A 493 -35.95 7.09 -19.06
C GLY A 493 -34.47 6.91 -19.40
N TYR A 494 -33.69 6.20 -18.58
CA TYR A 494 -32.28 5.91 -18.87
C TYR A 494 -32.09 4.72 -19.80
N ARG A 495 -32.99 3.72 -19.72
CA ARG A 495 -32.87 2.51 -20.51
C ARG A 495 -34.21 1.89 -20.89
N ASN A 496 -34.25 1.27 -22.06
CA ASN A 496 -35.34 0.43 -22.52
C ASN A 496 -35.10 -1.02 -22.09
N VAL A 497 -35.71 -1.42 -20.98
CA VAL A 497 -35.47 -2.73 -20.36
C VAL A 497 -35.92 -3.92 -21.21
N SER A 498 -36.84 -3.74 -22.17
CA SER A 498 -37.28 -4.82 -23.06
C SER A 498 -36.26 -5.18 -24.13
N LEU A 499 -35.23 -4.35 -24.30
CA LEU A 499 -34.15 -4.52 -25.28
C LEU A 499 -32.84 -5.01 -24.65
N LEU A 500 -32.83 -5.21 -23.33
CA LEU A 500 -31.70 -5.75 -22.60
C LEU A 500 -31.72 -7.28 -22.64
N PHE A 501 -30.55 -7.90 -22.77
CA PHE A 501 -30.42 -9.34 -22.59
C PHE A 501 -30.52 -9.67 -21.09
N ILE A 502 -31.72 -10.03 -20.67
CA ILE A 502 -32.06 -10.44 -19.30
C ILE A 502 -32.66 -11.84 -19.38
N GLN A 503 -32.21 -12.74 -18.50
CA GLN A 503 -32.79 -14.08 -18.33
C GLN A 503 -33.70 -14.14 -17.11
#